data_AF-A0A7S0HAD6-F1
#
_entry.id   AF-A0A7S0HAD6-F1
#
_cell.length_a   1.000
_cell.length_b   1.000
_cell.length_c   1.000
_cell.angle_alpha   90.00
_cell.angle_beta   90.00
_cell.angle_gamma   90.00
#
_symmetry.space_group_name_H-M   'P 1'
#
loop_
_entity.id
_entity.type
_entity.pdbx_description
1 polymer ?
#
loop_
_entity_poly.entity_id
_entity_poly.type
_entity_poly.pdbx_seq_one_letter_code
_entity_poly.pdbx_strand_id
1 'polypeptide(L)'
;FVLNSFEEKINNILNSVKVELGKLCIKKKNINNNSALVMVASGSKGSQINLVQMILSLGQQTISAKRISDAFNSRILPSHILKKENMKFSEKGLIENSFYSGLNSKEFFFHSMAGREGLIDTAVKTAETGYLQRKLVKSLEDISVMNDYTVRDSDGRIYQFTFGGDNINPEKISNCNSLHIFDLSKQIMNSKDKFILYVFFRSHFYRFFDSFSFGINLRNKSNFEQNSKINSNFGYFEMFLKRFSLIFNSILMEPGTGVGCISAQSLGEPGTQMTLQTFHSAGTGSQNITSGIPRINEILSNSKYTKYPILSYEVNLFEFNKNKSKTKFNLKKIKLGIIINVIEIFVNKDF
;
A
#
# COMPACT_ATOMS: atom_id res chain seq x y z
N PHE A 1 -8.04 -24.63 -12.07
CA PHE A 1 -7.03 -24.37 -11.00
C PHE A 1 -5.61 -24.56 -11.48
N VAL A 2 -5.24 -25.71 -12.08
CA VAL A 2 -3.85 -25.97 -12.52
C VAL A 2 -3.36 -24.96 -13.57
N LEU A 3 -4.17 -24.63 -14.58
CA LEU A 3 -3.80 -23.66 -15.62
C LEU A 3 -3.55 -22.24 -15.07
N ASN A 4 -4.37 -21.78 -14.13
CA ASN A 4 -4.18 -20.44 -13.53
C ASN A 4 -2.88 -20.37 -12.71
N SER A 5 -2.57 -21.42 -11.95
CA SER A 5 -1.32 -21.48 -11.19
C SER A 5 -0.09 -21.52 -12.10
N PHE A 6 -0.20 -22.17 -13.26
CA PHE A 6 0.87 -22.17 -14.26
C PHE A 6 1.08 -20.78 -14.88
N GLU A 7 -0.01 -20.10 -15.27
CA GLU A 7 0.03 -18.74 -15.80
C GLU A 7 0.62 -17.73 -14.79
N GLU A 8 0.28 -17.84 -13.50
CA GLU A 8 0.87 -17.02 -12.44
C GLU A 8 2.38 -17.23 -12.31
N LYS A 9 2.85 -18.49 -12.35
CA LYS A 9 4.29 -18.78 -12.33
C LYS A 9 5.02 -18.15 -13.51
N ILE A 10 4.45 -18.24 -14.72
CA ILE A 10 5.04 -17.62 -15.91
C ILE A 10 5.15 -16.11 -15.74
N ASN A 11 4.07 -15.45 -15.31
CA ASN A 11 4.09 -14.00 -15.10
C ASN A 11 5.14 -13.58 -14.05
N ASN A 12 5.28 -14.34 -12.97
CA ASN A 12 6.29 -14.07 -11.95
C ASN A 12 7.72 -14.17 -12.53
N ILE A 13 8.00 -15.18 -13.35
CA ILE A 13 9.32 -15.34 -14.01
C ILE A 13 9.57 -14.20 -14.99
N LEU A 14 8.59 -13.83 -15.83
CA LEU A 14 8.74 -12.74 -16.79
C LEU A 14 8.98 -11.39 -16.08
N ASN A 15 8.30 -11.17 -14.95
CA ASN A 15 8.50 -9.98 -14.13
C ASN A 15 9.87 -9.98 -13.45
N SER A 16 10.35 -11.13 -12.95
CA SER A 16 11.68 -11.21 -12.32
C SER A 16 12.79 -10.91 -13.32
N VAL A 17 12.68 -11.42 -14.56
CA VAL A 17 13.63 -11.12 -15.65
C VAL A 17 13.70 -9.62 -15.89
N LYS A 18 12.57 -8.92 -15.94
CA LYS A 18 12.54 -7.46 -16.14
C LYS A 18 13.26 -6.69 -15.02
N VAL A 19 13.10 -7.12 -13.78
CA VAL A 19 13.78 -6.53 -12.62
C VAL A 19 15.29 -6.77 -12.68
N GLU A 20 15.73 -7.97 -13.08
CA GLU A 20 17.15 -8.29 -13.25
C GLU A 20 17.80 -7.47 -14.36
N LEU A 21 17.12 -7.32 -15.51
CA LEU A 21 17.56 -6.46 -16.61
C LEU A 21 17.74 -5.01 -16.14
N GLY A 22 16.85 -4.50 -15.29
CA GLY A 22 16.97 -3.16 -14.69
C GLY A 22 18.21 -2.98 -13.83
N LYS A 23 18.53 -3.97 -13.00
CA LYS A 23 19.75 -3.95 -12.18
C LYS A 23 21.01 -3.98 -13.05
N LEU A 24 21.00 -4.76 -14.13
CA LEU A 24 22.12 -4.83 -15.08
C LEU A 24 22.33 -3.51 -15.83
N CYS A 25 21.24 -2.83 -16.25
CA CYS A 25 21.32 -1.52 -16.88
C CYS A 25 22.06 -0.48 -16.03
N ILE A 26 21.79 -0.47 -14.72
CA ILE A 26 22.37 0.51 -13.80
C ILE A 26 23.83 0.17 -13.50
N LYS A 27 24.15 -1.11 -13.33
CA LYS A 27 25.53 -1.55 -13.08
C LYS A 27 26.49 -1.27 -14.24
N LYS A 28 26.02 -1.35 -15.49
CA LYS A 28 26.88 -1.24 -16.68
C LYS A 28 27.18 0.19 -17.13
N LYS A 29 26.44 1.21 -16.68
CA LYS A 29 26.59 2.59 -17.20
C LYS A 29 27.16 3.53 -16.14
N ASN A 30 28.17 4.32 -16.54
CA ASN A 30 28.67 5.43 -15.73
C ASN A 30 27.54 6.43 -15.49
N ILE A 31 27.21 6.63 -14.22
CA ILE A 31 26.05 7.40 -13.78
C ILE A 31 26.13 8.87 -14.27
N ASN A 32 27.33 9.42 -14.32
CA ASN A 32 27.55 10.85 -14.52
C ASN A 32 27.36 11.33 -15.97
N ASN A 33 27.45 10.43 -16.96
CA ASN A 33 27.39 10.82 -18.37
C ASN A 33 26.00 10.65 -19.00
N ASN A 34 25.08 9.94 -18.33
CA ASN A 34 23.76 9.65 -18.88
C ASN A 34 22.67 10.44 -18.16
N SER A 35 22.14 11.47 -18.82
CA SER A 35 21.08 12.33 -18.28
C SER A 35 19.85 11.54 -17.81
N ALA A 36 19.46 10.49 -18.54
CA ALA A 36 18.32 9.66 -18.17
C ALA A 36 18.58 8.88 -16.86
N LEU A 37 19.83 8.51 -16.59
CA LEU A 37 20.19 7.81 -15.36
C LEU A 37 20.30 8.78 -14.18
N VAL A 38 20.82 9.99 -14.39
CA VAL A 38 20.79 11.07 -13.40
C VAL A 38 19.36 11.44 -12.99
N MET A 39 18.43 11.50 -13.96
CA MET A 39 17.01 11.79 -13.70
C MET A 39 16.35 10.73 -12.81
N VAL A 40 16.65 9.45 -13.06
CA VAL A 40 16.16 8.34 -12.22
C VAL A 40 16.85 8.30 -10.86
N ALA A 41 18.18 8.53 -10.81
CA ALA A 41 18.95 8.51 -9.58
C ALA A 41 18.60 9.67 -8.61
N SER A 42 18.28 10.84 -9.16
CA SER A 42 17.77 11.99 -8.41
C SER A 42 16.32 11.81 -7.93
N GLY A 43 15.60 10.79 -8.42
CA GLY A 43 14.18 10.59 -8.12
C GLY A 43 13.26 11.67 -8.72
N SER A 44 13.79 12.51 -9.63
CA SER A 44 13.04 13.62 -10.23
C SER A 44 11.95 13.12 -11.17
N LYS A 45 12.27 12.17 -12.07
CA LYS A 45 11.29 11.55 -12.96
C LYS A 45 11.76 10.19 -13.48
N GLY A 46 10.80 9.27 -13.59
CA GLY A 46 11.03 7.94 -14.15
C GLY A 46 11.63 6.96 -13.15
N SER A 47 11.53 5.68 -13.49
CA SER A 47 12.04 4.59 -12.67
C SER A 47 13.03 3.73 -13.45
N GLN A 48 13.67 2.79 -12.76
CA GLN A 48 14.54 1.79 -13.39
C GLN A 48 13.81 1.00 -14.50
N ILE A 49 12.50 0.77 -14.33
CA ILE A 49 11.66 0.07 -15.31
C ILE A 49 11.55 0.86 -16.61
N ASN A 50 11.43 2.19 -16.54
CA ASN A 50 11.34 3.04 -17.73
C ASN A 50 12.62 2.95 -18.56
N LEU A 51 13.80 2.94 -17.92
CA LEU A 51 15.08 2.78 -18.62
C LEU A 51 15.18 1.42 -19.33
N VAL A 52 14.72 0.35 -18.69
CA VAL A 52 14.68 -0.99 -19.31
C VAL A 52 13.76 -1.00 -20.53
N GLN A 53 12.58 -0.40 -20.44
CA GLN A 53 11.63 -0.34 -21.56
C GLN A 53 12.15 0.48 -22.74
N MET A 54 12.90 1.54 -22.46
CA MET A 54 13.52 2.36 -23.50
C MET A 54 14.63 1.62 -24.24
N ILE A 55 15.49 0.86 -23.52
CA ILE A 55 16.75 0.35 -24.08
C ILE A 55 16.71 -1.15 -24.38
N LEU A 56 16.18 -1.97 -23.48
CA LEU A 56 16.30 -3.43 -23.52
C LEU A 56 15.05 -4.12 -24.01
N SER A 57 13.96 -4.08 -23.25
CA SER A 57 12.71 -4.73 -23.61
C SER A 57 11.52 -4.13 -22.88
N LEU A 58 10.38 -4.08 -23.56
CA LEU A 58 9.12 -3.61 -22.98
C LEU A 58 8.56 -4.58 -21.93
N GLY A 59 8.71 -5.88 -22.21
CA GLY A 59 8.25 -6.98 -21.36
C GLY A 59 6.82 -7.41 -21.64
N GLN A 60 6.30 -8.28 -20.76
CA GLN A 60 4.96 -8.85 -20.88
C GLN A 60 3.88 -7.79 -20.70
N GLN A 61 2.97 -7.70 -21.68
CA GLN A 61 1.74 -6.92 -21.57
C GLN A 61 0.63 -7.78 -20.95
N THR A 62 -0.08 -7.23 -19.99
CA THR A 62 -1.18 -7.90 -19.30
C THR A 62 -2.46 -7.10 -19.45
N ILE A 63 -3.58 -7.80 -19.60
CA ILE A 63 -4.91 -7.21 -19.63
C ILE A 63 -5.69 -7.77 -18.45
N SER A 64 -6.21 -6.89 -17.60
CA SER A 64 -6.96 -7.26 -16.39
C SER A 64 -6.23 -8.31 -15.53
N ALA A 65 -4.93 -8.08 -15.31
CA ALA A 65 -4.00 -8.93 -14.55
C ALA A 65 -3.79 -10.36 -15.12
N LYS A 66 -4.23 -10.63 -16.35
CA LYS A 66 -3.94 -11.88 -17.07
C LYS A 66 -3.08 -11.57 -18.30
N ARG A 67 -2.38 -12.57 -18.82
CA ARG A 67 -1.81 -12.45 -20.17
C ARG A 67 -2.94 -12.39 -21.18
N ILE A 68 -2.64 -11.85 -22.36
CA ILE A 68 -3.62 -11.65 -23.43
C ILE A 68 -4.33 -12.98 -23.72
N SER A 69 -5.66 -12.98 -23.58
CA SER A 69 -6.50 -14.15 -23.80
C SER A 69 -6.76 -14.37 -25.28
N ASP A 70 -7.06 -15.61 -25.66
CA ASP A 70 -7.47 -15.95 -27.02
C ASP A 70 -8.80 -15.25 -27.35
N ALA A 71 -8.79 -14.37 -28.35
CA ALA A 71 -9.97 -13.66 -28.83
C ALA A 71 -10.68 -14.39 -29.98
N PHE A 72 -9.95 -15.22 -30.73
CA PHE A 72 -10.46 -16.04 -31.84
C PHE A 72 -10.39 -17.53 -31.48
N ASN A 73 -10.79 -18.41 -32.41
CA ASN A 73 -10.74 -19.87 -32.27
C ASN A 73 -9.37 -20.39 -31.79
N SER A 74 -9.17 -20.39 -30.47
CA SER A 74 -7.91 -20.75 -29.80
C SER A 74 -6.66 -20.02 -30.29
N ARG A 75 -6.81 -18.74 -30.67
CA ARG A 75 -5.69 -17.87 -31.05
C ARG A 75 -5.97 -16.42 -30.71
N ILE A 76 -4.91 -15.64 -30.55
CA ILE A 76 -5.01 -14.22 -30.18
C ILE A 76 -5.17 -13.33 -31.42
N LEU A 77 -4.39 -13.58 -32.48
CA LEU A 77 -4.46 -12.84 -33.74
C LEU A 77 -4.76 -13.79 -34.92
N PRO A 78 -5.42 -13.33 -35.99
CA PRO A 78 -5.64 -14.14 -37.19
C PRO A 78 -4.35 -14.62 -37.86
N SER A 79 -3.26 -13.86 -37.70
CA SER A 79 -1.92 -14.19 -38.21
C SER A 79 -1.22 -15.30 -37.45
N HIS A 80 -1.74 -15.72 -36.29
CA HIS A 80 -1.18 -16.81 -35.52
C HIS A 80 -1.70 -18.15 -36.04
N ILE A 81 -0.78 -19.11 -36.13
CA ILE A 81 -1.07 -20.46 -36.59
C ILE A 81 -2.04 -21.10 -35.59
N LEU A 82 -3.10 -21.74 -36.09
CA LEU A 82 -4.05 -22.48 -35.28
C LEU A 82 -3.34 -23.62 -34.56
N LYS A 83 -3.25 -23.50 -33.23
CA LYS A 83 -2.85 -24.52 -32.24
C LYS A 83 -1.76 -25.50 -32.70
N LYS A 84 -0.50 -25.12 -32.47
CA LYS A 84 0.48 -26.10 -31.95
C LYS A 84 0.42 -26.05 -30.43
N GLU A 85 0.58 -27.19 -29.78
CA GLU A 85 0.54 -27.36 -28.32
C GLU A 85 1.55 -26.47 -27.55
N ASN A 86 2.47 -25.82 -28.27
CA ASN A 86 3.46 -24.87 -27.76
C ASN A 86 3.23 -23.47 -28.34
N MET A 87 2.35 -22.68 -27.72
CA MET A 87 2.23 -21.24 -28.01
C MET A 87 3.50 -20.50 -27.61
N LYS A 88 4.04 -19.65 -28.50
CA LYS A 88 5.21 -18.83 -28.18
C LYS A 88 4.84 -17.74 -27.17
N PHE A 89 5.80 -17.32 -26.33
CA PHE A 89 5.58 -16.22 -25.39
C PHE A 89 5.21 -14.91 -26.10
N SER A 90 5.81 -14.65 -27.26
CA SER A 90 5.51 -13.47 -28.10
C SER A 90 4.06 -13.44 -28.59
N GLU A 91 3.45 -14.60 -28.82
CA GLU A 91 2.06 -14.69 -29.25
C GLU A 91 1.09 -14.32 -28.12
N LYS A 92 1.49 -14.54 -26.86
CA LYS A 92 0.75 -14.20 -25.63
C LYS A 92 1.07 -12.81 -25.06
N GLY A 93 1.62 -11.90 -25.87
CA GLY A 93 1.82 -10.50 -25.48
C GLY A 93 3.16 -10.20 -24.81
N LEU A 94 4.16 -11.07 -24.91
CA LEU A 94 5.54 -10.72 -24.57
C LEU A 94 6.13 -9.85 -25.69
N ILE A 95 6.60 -8.66 -25.33
CA ILE A 95 7.30 -7.76 -26.24
C ILE A 95 8.79 -7.83 -25.93
N GLU A 96 9.56 -8.37 -26.87
CA GLU A 96 11.00 -8.58 -26.72
C GLU A 96 11.78 -7.30 -27.07
N ASN A 97 11.28 -6.53 -28.03
CA ASN A 97 11.89 -5.29 -28.47
C ASN A 97 11.74 -4.14 -27.46
N SER A 98 12.61 -3.14 -27.58
CA SER A 98 12.57 -1.90 -26.82
C SER A 98 12.03 -0.74 -27.65
N PHE A 99 11.73 0.39 -27.00
CA PHE A 99 11.36 1.61 -27.73
C PHE A 99 12.50 2.14 -28.61
N TYR A 100 13.77 1.85 -28.26
CA TYR A 100 14.91 2.22 -29.09
C TYR A 100 15.00 1.40 -30.37
N SER A 101 14.79 0.08 -30.30
CA SER A 101 14.82 -0.78 -31.48
C SER A 101 13.59 -0.63 -32.37
N GLY A 102 12.48 -0.15 -31.81
CA GLY A 102 11.18 -0.10 -32.48
C GLY A 102 10.38 -1.40 -32.29
N LEU A 103 9.06 -1.30 -32.52
CA LEU A 103 8.09 -2.36 -32.26
C LEU A 103 7.60 -3.00 -33.56
N ASN A 104 7.49 -4.33 -33.58
CA ASN A 104 6.80 -5.03 -34.66
C ASN A 104 5.30 -4.73 -34.64
N SER A 105 4.60 -4.86 -35.78
CA SER A 105 3.16 -4.56 -35.86
C SER A 105 2.31 -5.35 -34.85
N LYS A 106 2.69 -6.61 -34.56
CA LYS A 106 2.02 -7.44 -33.54
C LYS A 106 2.28 -6.94 -32.12
N GLU A 107 3.53 -6.60 -31.82
CA GLU A 107 3.93 -6.05 -30.51
C GLU A 107 3.28 -4.69 -30.26
N PHE A 108 3.25 -3.84 -31.29
CA PHE A 108 2.57 -2.54 -31.25
C PHE A 108 1.09 -2.72 -30.95
N PHE A 109 0.42 -3.69 -31.58
CA PHE A 109 -0.99 -3.99 -31.29
C PHE A 109 -1.19 -4.41 -29.82
N PHE A 110 -0.38 -5.32 -29.30
CA PHE A 110 -0.46 -5.75 -27.90
C PHE A 110 -0.14 -4.63 -26.91
N HIS A 111 0.83 -3.78 -27.23
CA HIS A 111 1.14 -2.60 -26.42
C HIS A 111 -0.03 -1.60 -26.42
N SER A 112 -0.63 -1.35 -27.59
CA SER A 112 -1.79 -0.45 -27.71
C SER A 112 -3.00 -0.95 -26.92
N MET A 113 -3.21 -2.27 -26.85
CA MET A 113 -4.30 -2.87 -26.09
C MET A 113 -4.14 -2.62 -24.58
N ALA A 114 -2.93 -2.84 -24.06
CA ALA A 114 -2.62 -2.53 -22.65
C ALA A 114 -2.67 -1.03 -22.36
N GLY A 115 -2.18 -0.19 -23.27
CA GLY A 115 -2.27 1.27 -23.15
C GLY A 115 -3.72 1.77 -23.10
N ARG A 116 -4.62 1.19 -23.90
CA ARG A 116 -6.04 1.52 -23.91
C ARG A 116 -6.74 1.17 -22.60
N GLU A 117 -6.45 0.00 -22.01
CA GLU A 117 -6.97 -0.35 -20.68
C GLU A 117 -6.57 0.72 -19.66
N GLY A 118 -5.33 1.20 -19.72
CA GLY A 118 -4.88 2.24 -18.80
C GLY A 118 -5.56 3.58 -18.96
N LEU A 119 -5.79 4.03 -20.19
CA LEU A 119 -6.53 5.28 -20.45
C LEU A 119 -7.98 5.19 -19.97
N ILE A 120 -8.63 4.05 -20.19
CA ILE A 120 -10.00 3.80 -19.73
C ILE A 120 -10.06 3.81 -18.20
N ASP A 121 -9.14 3.10 -17.56
CA ASP A 121 -9.05 3.04 -16.10
C ASP A 121 -8.85 4.43 -15.48
N THR A 122 -8.01 5.28 -16.07
CA THR A 122 -7.85 6.66 -15.61
C THR A 122 -9.16 7.45 -15.71
N ALA A 123 -9.88 7.35 -16.83
CA ALA A 123 -11.15 8.04 -17.03
C ALA A 123 -12.25 7.58 -16.07
N VAL A 124 -12.39 6.26 -15.85
CA VAL A 124 -13.41 5.71 -14.95
C VAL A 124 -13.09 6.04 -13.49
N LYS A 125 -11.84 5.82 -13.07
CA LYS A 125 -11.46 5.98 -11.66
C LYS A 125 -11.41 7.45 -11.20
N THR A 126 -11.18 8.39 -12.10
CA THR A 126 -11.26 9.83 -11.79
C THR A 126 -12.68 10.26 -11.44
N ALA A 127 -13.68 9.78 -12.17
CA ALA A 127 -15.08 10.04 -11.86
C ALA A 127 -15.49 9.44 -10.49
N GLU A 128 -15.08 8.20 -10.22
CA GLU A 128 -15.41 7.52 -8.97
C GLU A 128 -14.77 8.17 -7.73
N THR A 129 -13.50 8.59 -7.83
CA THR A 129 -12.80 9.22 -6.70
C THR A 129 -13.33 10.62 -6.39
N GLY A 130 -13.68 11.42 -7.41
CA GLY A 130 -14.32 12.71 -7.20
C GLY A 130 -15.68 12.59 -6.51
N TYR A 131 -16.49 11.59 -6.88
CA TYR A 131 -17.77 11.32 -6.21
C TYR A 131 -17.57 10.90 -4.74
N LEU A 132 -16.61 10.01 -4.49
CA LEU A 132 -16.25 9.58 -3.13
C LEU A 132 -15.81 10.76 -2.26
N GLN A 133 -14.95 11.64 -2.78
CA GLN A 133 -14.48 12.82 -2.06
C GLN A 133 -15.65 13.75 -1.71
N ARG A 134 -16.55 14.03 -2.67
CA ARG A 134 -17.74 14.84 -2.42
C ARG A 134 -18.64 14.23 -1.35
N LYS A 135 -18.83 12.90 -1.39
CA LYS A 135 -19.64 12.18 -0.41
C LYS A 135 -19.07 12.31 1.00
N LEU A 136 -17.74 12.16 1.16
CA LEU A 136 -17.05 12.31 2.45
C LEU A 136 -17.15 13.73 3.00
N VAL A 137 -16.88 14.74 2.17
CA VAL A 137 -16.95 16.15 2.59
C VAL A 137 -18.37 16.47 3.03
N LYS A 138 -19.39 16.08 2.25
CA LYS A 138 -20.79 16.33 2.62
C LYS A 138 -21.25 15.60 3.88
N SER A 139 -20.62 14.50 4.25
CA SER A 139 -20.95 13.78 5.49
C SER A 139 -20.20 14.29 6.72
N LEU A 140 -19.17 15.12 6.56
CA LEU A 140 -18.28 15.54 7.64
C LEU A 140 -18.10 17.06 7.71
N GLU A 141 -18.81 17.86 6.90
CA GLU A 141 -18.56 19.31 6.78
C GLU A 141 -18.95 20.11 8.03
N ASP A 142 -19.82 19.56 8.86
CA ASP A 142 -20.32 20.11 10.11
C ASP A 142 -19.45 19.79 11.34
N ILE A 143 -18.58 18.79 11.26
CA ILE A 143 -17.76 18.34 12.38
C ILE A 143 -16.60 19.31 12.64
N SER A 144 -16.58 19.87 13.85
CA SER A 144 -15.55 20.82 14.30
C SER A 144 -15.13 20.61 15.75
N VAL A 145 -13.93 21.10 16.09
CA VAL A 145 -13.41 21.09 17.47
C VAL A 145 -14.02 22.26 18.23
N MET A 146 -14.57 22.03 19.42
CA MET A 146 -15.12 23.06 20.29
C MET A 146 -14.07 23.58 21.28
N ASN A 147 -14.39 24.67 22.00
CA ASN A 147 -13.48 25.29 22.98
C ASN A 147 -13.08 24.38 24.14
N ASP A 148 -13.87 23.33 24.41
CA ASP A 148 -13.57 22.29 25.39
C ASP A 148 -12.74 21.13 24.80
N TYR A 149 -12.20 21.30 23.59
CA TYR A 149 -11.46 20.30 22.80
C TYR A 149 -12.25 19.04 22.43
N THR A 150 -13.57 19.03 22.67
CA THR A 150 -14.44 17.97 22.17
C THR A 150 -14.75 18.18 20.69
N VAL A 151 -14.87 17.10 19.94
CA VAL A 151 -15.25 17.14 18.53
C VAL A 151 -16.76 16.97 18.44
N ARG A 152 -17.45 17.97 17.89
CA ARG A 152 -18.91 18.00 17.83
C ARG A 152 -19.43 18.31 16.44
N ASP A 153 -20.66 17.86 16.21
CA ASP A 153 -21.51 18.29 15.10
C ASP A 153 -22.09 19.70 15.32
N SER A 154 -22.68 20.25 14.26
CA SER A 154 -23.61 21.38 14.27
C SER A 154 -24.77 21.21 15.27
N ASP A 155 -25.30 19.99 15.43
CA ASP A 155 -26.32 19.63 16.43
C ASP A 155 -25.78 19.58 17.88
N GLY A 156 -24.48 19.77 18.09
CA GLY A 156 -23.84 19.66 19.40
C GLY A 156 -23.62 18.22 19.88
N ARG A 157 -23.82 17.22 19.03
CA ARG A 157 -23.52 15.81 19.32
C ARG A 157 -22.02 15.59 19.37
N ILE A 158 -21.54 14.92 20.42
CA ILE A 158 -20.11 14.64 20.61
C ILE A 158 -19.72 13.37 19.85
N TYR A 159 -18.76 13.50 18.93
CA TYR A 159 -18.15 12.36 18.21
C TYR A 159 -16.89 11.84 18.92
N GLN A 160 -16.05 12.74 19.43
CA GLN A 160 -14.84 12.39 20.16
C GLN A 160 -14.67 13.33 21.37
N PHE A 161 -14.25 12.79 22.51
CA PHE A 161 -13.96 13.59 23.70
C PHE A 161 -12.68 14.43 23.55
N THR A 162 -11.70 13.90 22.82
CA THR A 162 -10.49 14.61 22.41
C THR A 162 -10.23 14.29 20.95
N PHE A 163 -9.88 15.29 20.14
CA PHE A 163 -9.57 15.07 18.73
C PHE A 163 -8.43 14.05 18.59
N GLY A 164 -8.63 12.98 17.82
CA GLY A 164 -7.59 11.97 17.57
C GLY A 164 -7.16 11.15 18.80
N GLY A 165 -7.80 11.36 19.94
CA GLY A 165 -7.41 10.78 21.24
C GLY A 165 -6.30 11.54 21.97
N ASP A 166 -5.54 12.40 21.28
CA ASP A 166 -4.37 13.12 21.80
C ASP A 166 -4.45 14.66 21.66
N ASN A 167 -5.46 15.17 20.96
CA ASN A 167 -5.72 16.60 20.70
C ASN A 167 -4.57 17.34 19.98
N ILE A 168 -3.79 16.60 19.19
CA ILE A 168 -2.61 17.13 18.50
C ILE A 168 -2.92 17.38 17.02
N ASN A 169 -2.40 18.49 16.48
CA ASN A 169 -2.52 18.78 15.07
C ASN A 169 -1.62 17.86 14.23
N PRO A 170 -2.17 17.07 13.28
CA PRO A 170 -1.40 16.13 12.46
C PRO A 170 -0.33 16.80 11.60
N GLU A 171 -0.51 18.07 11.22
CA GLU A 171 0.47 18.83 10.43
C GLU A 171 1.79 19.04 11.19
N LYS A 172 1.70 19.13 12.53
CA LYS A 172 2.84 19.42 13.40
C LYS A 172 3.52 18.13 13.92
N ILE A 173 3.04 16.95 13.52
CA ILE A 173 3.63 15.65 13.89
C ILE A 173 4.71 15.27 12.88
N SER A 174 5.84 14.73 13.38
CA SER A 174 6.84 14.06 12.54
C SER A 174 6.91 12.57 12.89
N ASN A 175 7.42 11.75 11.97
CA ASN A 175 7.65 10.33 12.23
C ASN A 175 9.04 10.13 12.82
N CYS A 176 9.13 9.83 14.12
CA CYS A 176 10.35 9.31 14.72
C CYS A 176 10.36 7.78 14.76
N ASN A 177 11.55 7.20 14.58
CA ASN A 177 11.78 5.77 14.78
C ASN A 177 11.63 5.43 16.27
N SER A 178 10.62 4.64 16.61
CA SER A 178 10.12 4.36 17.96
C SER A 178 11.03 3.49 18.83
N LEU A 179 12.17 3.03 18.33
CA LEU A 179 12.93 1.93 18.96
C LEU A 179 13.73 2.32 20.22
N HIS A 180 14.07 3.60 20.42
CA HIS A 180 14.87 4.01 21.59
C HIS A 180 14.09 4.63 22.75
N ILE A 181 12.85 5.08 22.52
CA ILE A 181 12.05 5.81 23.53
C ILE A 181 11.26 4.85 24.44
N PHE A 182 10.81 3.71 23.91
CA PHE A 182 10.01 2.75 24.67
C PHE A 182 10.77 2.15 25.86
N ASP A 183 12.07 1.90 25.71
CA ASP A 183 12.89 1.34 26.79
C ASP A 183 13.14 2.35 27.92
N LEU A 184 13.33 3.64 27.61
CA LEU A 184 13.44 4.68 28.64
C LEU A 184 12.12 4.88 29.40
N SER A 185 10.98 4.85 28.70
CA SER A 185 9.66 5.06 29.31
C SER A 185 9.25 3.94 30.29
N LYS A 186 9.81 2.74 30.14
CA LYS A 186 9.59 1.62 31.08
C LYS A 186 10.30 1.81 32.41
N GLN A 187 11.45 2.49 32.42
CA GLN A 187 12.25 2.71 33.62
C GLN A 187 11.80 3.93 34.42
N ILE A 188 11.18 4.94 33.79
CA ILE A 188 11.11 6.28 34.41
C ILE A 188 9.79 6.62 35.11
N MET A 189 8.58 6.16 34.75
CA MET A 189 7.39 6.63 35.49
C MET A 189 6.08 5.83 35.34
N ASN A 190 5.10 6.16 36.21
CA ASN A 190 3.75 5.60 36.33
C ASN A 190 2.79 5.98 35.17
N SER A 191 1.65 5.28 35.13
CA SER A 191 0.86 4.91 33.94
C SER A 191 0.08 5.99 33.17
N LYS A 192 -0.12 7.22 33.69
CA LYS A 192 -0.96 8.23 33.02
C LYS A 192 -0.20 9.23 32.14
N ASP A 193 1.03 9.60 32.52
CA ASP A 193 1.85 10.56 31.75
C ASP A 193 2.65 9.90 30.62
N LYS A 194 2.61 8.57 30.53
CA LYS A 194 3.30 7.77 29.49
C LYS A 194 2.88 8.15 28.07
N PHE A 195 1.59 8.45 27.87
CA PHE A 195 1.05 8.67 26.53
C PHE A 195 1.45 10.04 25.96
N ILE A 196 1.38 11.09 26.79
CA ILE A 196 1.74 12.46 26.39
C ILE A 196 3.24 12.56 26.09
N LEU A 197 4.09 11.96 26.94
CA LEU A 197 5.52 11.86 26.69
C LEU A 197 5.81 11.03 25.42
N TYR A 198 5.13 9.90 25.23
CA TYR A 198 5.31 9.04 24.05
C TYR A 198 5.00 9.75 22.72
N VAL A 199 3.90 10.51 22.66
CA VAL A 199 3.53 11.28 21.46
C VAL A 199 4.50 12.46 21.26
N PHE A 200 4.97 13.11 22.33
CA PHE A 200 5.96 14.18 22.22
C PHE A 200 7.34 13.71 21.75
N PHE A 201 7.83 12.58 22.26
CA PHE A 201 9.09 11.97 21.81
C PHE A 201 9.06 11.60 20.32
N ARG A 202 7.88 11.55 19.71
CA ARG A 202 7.67 11.25 18.29
C ARG A 202 7.97 12.43 17.36
N SER A 203 7.91 13.70 17.80
CA SER A 203 7.90 14.85 16.88
C SER A 203 9.19 15.69 16.84
N HIS A 204 9.88 15.92 17.97
CA HIS A 204 10.94 16.95 18.01
C HIS A 204 12.21 16.63 18.81
N PHE A 205 12.33 15.45 19.44
CA PHE A 205 13.47 15.14 20.32
C PHE A 205 14.83 15.14 19.60
N TYR A 206 14.90 14.59 18.38
CA TYR A 206 16.15 14.55 17.62
C TYR A 206 16.59 15.91 17.08
N ARG A 207 15.65 16.76 16.64
CA ARG A 207 16.00 18.07 16.08
C ARG A 207 16.53 19.03 17.15
N PHE A 208 16.07 18.89 18.40
CA PHE A 208 16.57 19.66 19.54
C PHE A 208 18.01 19.25 19.90
N PHE A 209 18.31 17.95 19.96
CA PHE A 209 19.67 17.45 20.22
C PHE A 209 20.63 17.67 19.04
N ASP A 210 20.18 17.60 17.78
CA ASP A 210 21.05 17.93 16.64
C ASP A 210 21.40 19.42 16.60
N SER A 211 20.50 20.31 17.03
CA SER A 211 20.81 21.74 17.19
C SER A 211 21.71 22.02 18.40
N PHE A 212 21.77 21.10 19.37
CA PHE A 212 22.71 21.11 20.49
C PHE A 212 23.81 20.09 20.23
N SER A 213 24.69 20.38 19.27
CA SER A 213 25.94 19.64 19.08
C SER A 213 26.89 19.85 20.27
N PHE A 214 26.54 19.32 21.43
CA PHE A 214 27.51 18.82 22.39
C PHE A 214 27.56 17.32 22.18
N GLY A 215 28.72 16.81 21.78
CA GLY A 215 29.00 15.41 21.43
C GLY A 215 28.75 14.42 22.56
N ILE A 216 27.49 14.26 22.95
CA ILE A 216 27.00 13.14 23.75
C ILE A 216 26.42 12.16 22.74
N ASN A 217 27.28 11.25 22.29
CA ASN A 217 26.85 10.02 21.62
C ASN A 217 25.87 9.29 22.56
N LEU A 218 24.57 9.52 22.40
CA LEU A 218 23.46 8.78 23.02
C LEU A 218 23.38 7.32 22.52
N ARG A 219 24.48 6.77 21.99
CA ARG A 219 24.57 5.41 21.47
C ARG A 219 25.02 4.37 22.50
N ASN A 220 25.68 4.79 23.58
CA ASN A 220 26.23 3.85 24.56
C ASN A 220 25.55 4.01 25.93
N LYS A 221 24.79 2.97 26.33
CA LYS A 221 24.16 2.79 27.65
C LYS A 221 25.11 3.05 28.85
N SER A 222 26.42 2.96 28.65
CA SER A 222 27.44 3.03 29.71
C SER A 222 27.75 4.44 30.23
N ASN A 223 27.33 5.51 29.55
CA ASN A 223 27.75 6.88 29.92
C ASN A 223 26.72 7.68 30.71
N PHE A 224 25.53 7.12 30.99
CA PHE A 224 24.52 7.80 31.82
C PHE A 224 24.81 7.67 33.32
N GLU A 225 25.47 6.58 33.75
CA GLU A 225 25.74 6.32 35.17
C GLU A 225 26.96 7.09 35.72
N GLN A 226 27.84 7.61 34.86
CA GLN A 226 29.06 8.30 35.31
C GLN A 226 28.98 9.84 35.38
N ASN A 227 27.87 10.45 34.95
CA ASN A 227 27.73 11.91 34.98
C ASN A 227 27.00 12.40 36.25
N SER A 228 27.57 12.10 37.42
CA SER A 228 27.24 12.74 38.70
C SER A 228 27.89 14.13 38.84
N LYS A 229 27.95 14.89 37.74
CA LYS A 229 28.33 16.31 37.70
C LYS A 229 27.34 17.09 36.82
N ILE A 230 26.07 17.07 37.20
CA ILE A 230 25.02 17.93 36.63
C ILE A 230 24.62 18.95 37.71
N ASN A 231 25.58 19.78 38.15
CA ASN A 231 25.28 20.88 39.10
C ASN A 231 25.42 22.27 38.46
N SER A 232 25.69 22.38 37.15
CA SER A 232 25.79 23.66 36.43
C SER A 232 24.77 23.86 35.29
N ASN A 233 23.82 22.93 35.08
CA ASN A 233 22.89 22.96 33.94
C ASN A 233 21.40 23.14 34.30
N PHE A 234 21.08 23.60 35.51
CA PHE A 234 19.68 23.86 35.90
C PHE A 234 18.99 24.90 34.98
N GLY A 235 19.70 25.96 34.59
CA GLY A 235 19.16 26.99 33.70
C GLY A 235 18.84 26.47 32.28
N TYR A 236 19.66 25.56 31.75
CA TYR A 236 19.41 24.95 30.44
C TYR A 236 18.22 24.00 30.47
N PHE A 237 18.05 23.26 31.57
CA PHE A 237 16.89 22.39 31.76
C PHE A 237 15.60 23.21 31.94
N GLU A 238 15.64 24.32 32.66
CA GLU A 238 14.50 25.24 32.79
C GLU A 238 14.14 25.89 31.44
N MET A 239 15.14 26.31 30.66
CA MET A 239 14.95 26.85 29.32
C MET A 239 14.38 25.80 28.36
N PHE A 240 14.79 24.53 28.51
CA PHE A 240 14.20 23.40 27.80
C PHE A 240 12.73 23.20 28.17
N LEU A 241 12.38 23.18 29.46
CA LEU A 241 10.99 23.02 29.90
C LEU A 241 10.09 24.18 29.44
N LYS A 242 10.61 25.42 29.45
CA LYS A 242 9.92 26.58 28.89
C LYS A 242 9.69 26.43 27.39
N ARG A 243 10.70 26.02 26.63
CA ARG A 243 10.54 25.79 25.19
C ARG A 243 9.63 24.60 24.88
N PHE A 244 9.68 23.55 25.69
CA PHE A 244 8.81 22.39 25.60
C PHE A 244 7.35 22.79 25.76
N SER A 245 7.01 23.54 26.83
CA SER A 245 5.63 23.97 27.08
C SER A 245 5.11 24.88 25.96
N LEU A 246 5.95 25.77 25.43
CA LEU A 246 5.61 26.61 24.27
C LEU A 246 5.34 25.79 23.01
N ILE A 247 6.17 24.79 22.71
CA ILE A 247 6.00 23.90 21.57
C ILE A 247 4.78 23.00 21.75
N PHE A 248 4.56 22.48 22.95
CA PHE A 248 3.40 21.62 23.23
C PHE A 248 2.09 22.39 23.03
N ASN A 249 1.99 23.60 23.58
CA ASN A 249 0.83 24.45 23.39
C ASN A 249 0.63 24.86 21.93
N SER A 250 1.71 25.02 21.16
CA SER A 250 1.60 25.33 19.72
C SER A 250 1.23 24.13 18.87
N ILE A 251 1.36 22.89 19.37
CA ILE A 251 1.04 21.66 18.64
C ILE A 251 -0.44 21.26 18.77
N LEU A 252 -1.12 21.71 19.83
CA LEU A 252 -2.52 21.40 20.05
C LEU A 252 -3.42 21.88 18.89
N MET A 253 -4.52 21.16 18.68
CA MET A 253 -5.53 21.59 17.73
C MET A 253 -6.21 22.89 18.19
N GLU A 254 -6.36 23.81 17.25
CA GLU A 254 -7.05 25.07 17.50
C GLU A 254 -8.57 24.82 17.58
N PRO A 255 -9.26 25.33 18.62
CA PRO A 255 -10.71 25.23 18.68
C PRO A 255 -11.35 26.05 17.55
N GLY A 256 -12.49 25.57 17.05
CA GLY A 256 -13.16 26.11 15.86
C GLY A 256 -12.67 25.50 14.54
N THR A 257 -11.64 24.65 14.56
CA THR A 257 -11.15 23.98 13.35
C THR A 257 -12.17 22.97 12.82
N GLY A 258 -12.49 23.07 11.53
CA GLY A 258 -13.36 22.13 10.81
C GLY A 258 -12.65 20.81 10.50
N VAL A 259 -12.40 20.02 11.54
CA VAL A 259 -11.65 18.75 11.44
C VAL A 259 -12.34 17.70 10.58
N GLY A 260 -13.66 17.77 10.44
CA GLY A 260 -14.39 16.88 9.54
C GLY A 260 -14.05 17.11 8.07
N CYS A 261 -13.97 18.36 7.61
CA CYS A 261 -13.51 18.70 6.27
C CYS A 261 -12.07 18.25 6.02
N ILE A 262 -11.17 18.49 6.98
CA ILE A 262 -9.76 18.09 6.88
C ILE A 262 -9.65 16.57 6.75
N SER A 263 -10.33 15.82 7.64
CA SER A 263 -10.32 14.36 7.62
C SER A 263 -10.94 13.78 6.34
N ALA A 264 -12.04 14.37 5.84
CA ALA A 264 -12.67 13.99 4.59
C ALA A 264 -11.71 14.14 3.40
N GLN A 265 -11.01 15.28 3.31
CA GLN A 265 -10.03 15.54 2.26
C GLN A 265 -8.81 14.62 2.39
N SER A 266 -8.27 14.45 3.59
CA SER A 266 -7.14 13.55 3.85
C SER A 266 -7.43 12.09 3.52
N LEU A 267 -8.70 11.65 3.57
CA LEU A 267 -9.10 10.30 3.15
C LEU A 267 -9.44 10.22 1.66
N GLY A 268 -10.03 11.27 1.09
CA GLY A 268 -10.42 11.34 -0.32
C GLY A 268 -9.24 11.53 -1.29
N GLU A 269 -8.27 12.38 -0.95
CA GLU A 269 -7.13 12.72 -1.82
C GLU A 269 -6.24 11.50 -2.13
N PRO A 270 -5.81 10.66 -1.16
CA PRO A 270 -5.04 9.45 -1.46
C PRO A 270 -5.83 8.47 -2.34
N GLY A 271 -7.16 8.48 -2.23
CA GLY A 271 -8.04 7.73 -3.12
C GLY A 271 -7.75 8.03 -4.59
N THR A 272 -7.59 9.31 -4.95
CA THR A 272 -7.23 9.72 -6.31
C THR A 272 -5.88 9.15 -6.76
N GLN A 273 -4.89 9.05 -5.87
CA GLN A 273 -3.57 8.50 -6.17
C GLN A 273 -3.56 6.96 -6.26
N MET A 274 -4.36 6.28 -5.44
CA MET A 274 -4.52 4.82 -5.48
C MET A 274 -5.04 4.34 -6.85
N THR A 275 -5.77 5.18 -7.59
CA THR A 275 -6.20 4.87 -8.97
C THR A 275 -5.05 4.71 -9.94
N LEU A 276 -4.01 5.51 -9.75
CA LEU A 276 -2.87 5.65 -10.65
C LEU A 276 -1.79 4.61 -10.33
N GLN A 277 -1.61 4.24 -9.06
CA GLN A 277 -0.57 3.29 -8.66
C GLN A 277 -0.88 1.83 -9.05
N THR A 278 -2.14 1.47 -9.36
CA THR A 278 -2.46 0.11 -9.85
C THR A 278 -1.74 -0.24 -11.16
N PHE A 279 -1.27 0.75 -11.93
CA PHE A 279 -0.54 0.54 -13.18
C PHE A 279 0.86 -0.04 -13.00
N HIS A 280 1.56 0.31 -11.92
CA HIS A 280 2.93 -0.15 -11.70
C HIS A 280 3.01 -1.55 -11.08
N SER A 281 1.91 -2.03 -10.52
CA SER A 281 1.80 -3.33 -9.83
C SER A 281 0.83 -4.32 -10.50
N ALA A 282 0.32 -4.00 -11.70
CA ALA A 282 -0.66 -4.81 -12.45
C ALA A 282 -0.21 -6.24 -12.82
N GLY A 283 1.03 -6.63 -12.49
CA GLY A 283 1.61 -7.94 -12.81
C GLY A 283 1.63 -8.98 -11.69
N THR A 284 1.30 -8.63 -10.44
CA THR A 284 1.24 -9.61 -9.33
C THR A 284 -0.20 -10.09 -9.16
N GLY A 285 -0.50 -11.22 -9.78
CA GLY A 285 -1.83 -11.82 -9.76
C GLY A 285 -2.34 -12.13 -8.34
N SER A 286 -3.66 -11.98 -8.18
CA SER A 286 -4.54 -12.49 -7.12
C SER A 286 -4.79 -11.66 -5.84
N GLN A 287 -3.97 -10.67 -5.47
CA GLN A 287 -4.12 -10.00 -4.15
C GLN A 287 -4.76 -8.59 -4.17
N ASN A 288 -4.95 -7.97 -5.34
CA ASN A 288 -5.44 -6.58 -5.41
C ASN A 288 -6.95 -6.44 -5.57
N ILE A 289 -7.72 -7.54 -5.55
CA ILE A 289 -9.17 -7.47 -5.84
C ILE A 289 -10.00 -7.03 -4.62
N THR A 290 -9.39 -6.98 -3.44
CA THR A 290 -9.99 -6.51 -2.18
C THR A 290 -9.44 -5.15 -1.74
N SER A 291 -8.62 -4.47 -2.55
CA SER A 291 -7.98 -3.20 -2.22
C SER A 291 -8.32 -2.11 -3.25
N GLY A 292 -8.10 -0.85 -2.87
CA GLY A 292 -8.39 0.30 -3.71
C GLY A 292 -9.81 0.85 -3.54
N ILE A 293 -10.20 1.74 -4.46
CA ILE A 293 -11.47 2.49 -4.40
C ILE A 293 -12.72 1.62 -4.42
N PRO A 294 -12.80 0.53 -5.20
CA PRO A 294 -13.97 -0.34 -5.16
C PRO A 294 -14.23 -0.86 -3.74
N ARG A 295 -13.17 -1.17 -2.98
CA ARG A 295 -13.28 -1.58 -1.58
C ARG A 295 -13.69 -0.44 -0.67
N ILE A 296 -13.13 0.75 -0.85
CA ILE A 296 -13.51 1.92 -0.03
C ILE A 296 -14.99 2.25 -0.26
N ASN A 297 -15.47 2.23 -1.51
CA ASN A 297 -16.87 2.42 -1.85
C ASN A 297 -17.77 1.35 -1.22
N GLU A 298 -17.34 0.09 -1.23
CA GLU A 298 -18.05 -1.03 -0.60
C GLU A 298 -18.20 -0.83 0.92
N ILE A 299 -17.13 -0.39 1.60
CA ILE A 299 -17.13 -0.08 3.04
C ILE A 299 -18.04 1.12 3.34
N LEU A 300 -17.87 2.24 2.60
CA LEU A 300 -18.64 3.47 2.82
C LEU A 300 -20.12 3.37 2.40
N SER A 301 -20.48 2.40 1.57
CA SER A 301 -21.87 2.14 1.19
C SER A 301 -22.55 1.12 2.10
N ASN A 302 -21.81 0.50 3.03
CA ASN A 302 -22.29 -0.57 3.89
C ASN A 302 -23.05 -1.64 3.08
N SER A 303 -22.43 -2.13 2.00
CA SER A 303 -23.10 -3.07 1.10
C SER A 303 -23.37 -4.41 1.79
N LYS A 304 -24.57 -4.96 1.61
CA LYS A 304 -24.94 -6.28 2.16
C LYS A 304 -24.11 -7.43 1.56
N TYR A 305 -23.75 -7.32 0.28
CA TYR A 305 -22.99 -8.32 -0.43
C TYR A 305 -21.62 -7.77 -0.76
N THR A 306 -20.59 -8.43 -0.24
CA THR A 306 -19.22 -8.10 -0.58
C THR A 306 -18.72 -8.96 -1.74
N LYS A 307 -17.95 -8.38 -2.67
CA LYS A 307 -17.46 -9.11 -3.86
C LYS A 307 -16.50 -10.24 -3.50
N TYR A 308 -15.66 -10.01 -2.48
CA TYR A 308 -14.63 -10.96 -2.03
C TYR A 308 -14.59 -11.05 -0.50
N PRO A 309 -15.52 -11.79 0.12
CA PRO A 309 -15.50 -12.01 1.57
C PRO A 309 -14.30 -12.89 1.94
N ILE A 310 -13.43 -12.39 2.82
CA ILE A 310 -12.30 -13.12 3.37
C ILE A 310 -12.48 -13.23 4.88
N LEU A 311 -12.29 -14.44 5.42
CA LEU A 311 -12.28 -14.70 6.85
C LEU A 311 -10.88 -15.17 7.27
N SER A 312 -10.23 -14.41 8.15
CA SER A 312 -8.99 -14.79 8.82
C SER A 312 -9.31 -15.33 10.22
N TYR A 313 -8.85 -16.54 10.52
CA TYR A 313 -8.99 -17.15 11.82
C TYR A 313 -7.60 -17.52 12.36
N GLU A 314 -7.35 -17.23 13.62
CA GLU A 314 -6.14 -17.65 14.30
C GLU A 314 -6.28 -19.11 14.72
N VAL A 315 -5.22 -19.91 14.54
CA VAL A 315 -5.21 -21.32 14.92
C VAL A 315 -4.05 -21.58 15.86
N ASN A 316 -4.29 -22.38 16.90
CA ASN A 316 -3.24 -22.81 17.81
C ASN A 316 -2.21 -23.67 17.07
N LEU A 317 -0.96 -23.21 17.02
CA LEU A 317 0.12 -23.77 16.21
C LEU A 317 0.45 -25.23 16.56
N PHE A 318 0.34 -25.60 17.83
CA PHE A 318 0.65 -26.95 18.32
C PHE A 318 -0.27 -28.02 17.75
N GLU A 319 -1.58 -27.75 17.67
CA GLU A 319 -2.56 -28.68 17.08
C GLU A 319 -2.56 -28.63 15.56
N PHE A 320 -2.29 -27.46 14.99
CA PHE A 320 -2.31 -27.27 13.54
C PHE A 320 -1.18 -28.03 12.83
N ASN A 321 0.03 -28.07 13.38
CA ASN A 321 1.16 -28.73 12.73
C ASN A 321 0.99 -30.26 12.64
N LYS A 322 0.31 -30.88 13.62
CA LYS A 322 0.00 -32.32 13.57
C LYS A 322 -1.14 -32.65 12.61
N ASN A 323 -2.13 -31.77 12.46
CA ASN A 323 -3.40 -32.04 11.77
C ASN A 323 -3.71 -31.08 10.61
N LYS A 324 -2.72 -30.46 9.98
CA LYS A 324 -2.87 -29.41 8.96
C LYS A 324 -3.80 -29.78 7.79
N SER A 325 -3.72 -31.02 7.32
CA SER A 325 -4.58 -31.52 6.25
C SER A 325 -6.02 -31.67 6.75
N LYS A 326 -6.22 -32.29 7.91
CA LYS A 326 -7.53 -32.57 8.50
C LYS A 326 -8.30 -31.29 8.84
N THR A 327 -7.64 -30.30 9.42
CA THR A 327 -8.25 -28.99 9.71
C THR A 327 -8.64 -28.27 8.42
N LYS A 328 -7.80 -28.31 7.39
CA LYS A 328 -8.11 -27.75 6.06
C LYS A 328 -9.31 -28.44 5.41
N PHE A 329 -9.42 -29.77 5.52
CA PHE A 329 -10.56 -30.52 5.01
C PHE A 329 -11.86 -30.15 5.74
N ASN A 330 -11.84 -30.05 7.08
CA ASN A 330 -13.04 -29.70 7.86
C ASN A 330 -13.58 -28.31 7.54
N LEU A 331 -12.71 -27.34 7.24
CA LEU A 331 -13.10 -25.98 6.92
C LEU A 331 -13.52 -25.81 5.45
N LYS A 332 -13.07 -26.71 4.56
CA LYS A 332 -13.39 -26.62 3.14
C LYS A 332 -14.79 -27.19 2.91
N LYS A 333 -15.69 -26.38 2.37
CA LYS A 333 -16.98 -26.87 1.89
C LYS A 333 -16.77 -27.77 0.67
N ILE A 334 -16.96 -29.07 0.84
CA ILE A 334 -16.84 -30.07 -0.22
C ILE A 334 -18.25 -30.38 -0.71
N LYS A 335 -18.54 -30.08 -1.98
CA LYS A 335 -19.79 -30.46 -2.63
C LYS A 335 -19.66 -31.89 -3.16
N LEU A 336 -20.76 -32.65 -3.11
CA LEU A 336 -20.83 -34.04 -3.60
C LEU A 336 -20.35 -34.16 -5.06
N GLY A 337 -20.69 -33.19 -5.91
CA GLY A 337 -20.28 -33.14 -7.32
C GLY A 337 -18.78 -32.90 -7.57
N ILE A 338 -17.96 -32.64 -6.54
CA ILE A 338 -16.49 -32.64 -6.67
C ILE A 338 -15.95 -34.07 -6.56
N ILE A 339 -16.68 -34.96 -5.87
CA ILE A 339 -16.26 -36.33 -5.58
C ILE A 339 -16.81 -37.29 -6.63
N ILE A 340 -18.06 -37.07 -7.06
CA ILE A 340 -18.75 -37.96 -7.98
C ILE A 340 -18.36 -37.65 -9.42
N ASN A 341 -17.93 -38.68 -10.16
CA ASN A 341 -17.64 -38.58 -11.58
C ASN A 341 -18.90 -38.75 -12.44
N VAL A 342 -19.79 -39.68 -12.07
CA VAL A 342 -21.02 -40.01 -12.81
C VAL A 342 -22.14 -40.35 -11.81
N ILE A 343 -23.37 -39.91 -12.10
CA ILE A 343 -24.57 -40.30 -11.36
C ILE A 343 -25.43 -41.12 -12.30
N GLU A 344 -25.64 -42.40 -11.98
CA GLU A 344 -26.50 -43.30 -12.74
C GLU A 344 -27.74 -43.64 -11.90
N ILE A 345 -28.91 -43.59 -12.53
CA ILE A 345 -30.20 -43.86 -11.88
C ILE A 345 -30.73 -45.18 -12.43
N PHE A 346 -30.88 -46.17 -11.57
CA PHE A 346 -31.45 -47.47 -11.93
C PHE A 346 -32.87 -47.59 -11.37
N VAL A 347 -33.79 -48.06 -12.21
CA VAL A 347 -35.16 -48.40 -11.79
C VAL A 347 -35.22 -49.91 -11.63
N ASN A 348 -35.20 -50.39 -10.38
CA ASN A 348 -35.46 -51.80 -10.08
C ASN A 348 -36.97 -52.05 -10.18
N LYS A 349 -37.37 -53.01 -11.02
CA LYS A 349 -38.77 -53.41 -11.24
C LYS A 349 -39.21 -54.61 -10.38
N ASP A 350 -38.45 -54.96 -9.35
CA ASP A 350 -38.73 -56.12 -8.50
C ASP A 350 -39.58 -55.77 -7.26
N PHE A 351 -40.62 -54.97 -7.44
CA PHE A 351 -41.67 -54.73 -6.43
C PHE A 351 -43.06 -54.88 -7.03
#